data_AF-A0A1H9PS35-F1
#
_entry.id   AF-A0A1H9PS35-F1
#
_cell.length_a   1.000
_cell.length_b   1.000
_cell.length_c   1.000
_cell.angle_alpha   90.00
_cell.angle_beta   90.00
_cell.angle_gamma   90.00
#
_symmetry.space_group_name_H-M   'P 1'
#
loop_
_entity.id
_entity.type
_entity.pdbx_description
1 polymer ?
#
loop_
_entity_poly.entity_id
_entity_poly.type
_entity_poly.pdbx_seq_one_letter_code
_entity_poly.pdbx_strand_id
1 'polypeptide(L)' 'MEKDLVYKKVGDWEGRLDLYIPQGKAKKTLVMYIHGGGWIHGKKEAEYDKFSVFLKNGFNVANIEYRLADVAPAPAAI' A
#
# COMPACT_ATOMS: atom_id res chain seq x y z
N MET A 1 -12.12 6.63 1.10
CA MET A 1 -11.09 5.58 1.13
C MET A 1 -11.72 4.33 0.56
N GLU A 2 -11.03 3.71 -0.38
CA GLU A 2 -11.38 2.40 -0.92
C GLU A 2 -10.35 1.41 -0.41
N LYS A 3 -10.80 0.31 0.19
CA LYS A 3 -9.93 -0.68 0.83
C LYS A 3 -9.84 -1.93 -0.02
N ASP A 4 -8.72 -2.65 0.12
CA ASP A 4 -8.51 -3.99 -0.42
C ASP A 4 -8.77 -4.12 -1.93
N LEU A 5 -8.42 -3.07 -2.68
CA LEU A 5 -8.46 -3.09 -4.13
C LEU A 5 -7.42 -4.07 -4.66
N VAL A 6 -7.88 -5.14 -5.33
CA VAL A 6 -6.99 -6.15 -5.90
C VAL A 6 -6.33 -5.58 -7.15
N TYR A 7 -5.01 -5.42 -7.11
CA TYR A 7 -4.23 -4.96 -8.27
C TYR A 7 -3.58 -6.12 -9.04
N LYS A 8 -3.41 -7.30 -8.40
CA LYS A 8 -2.84 -8.49 -9.03
C LYS A 8 -3.30 -9.76 -8.33
N LYS A 9 -3.51 -10.82 -9.11
CA LYS A 9 -3.63 -12.20 -8.61
C LYS A 9 -2.46 -13.04 -9.10
N VAL A 10 -1.88 -13.85 -8.21
CA VAL A 10 -0.82 -14.83 -8.52
C VAL A 10 -1.12 -16.11 -7.75
N GLY A 11 -1.66 -17.12 -8.44
CA GLY A 11 -2.26 -18.28 -7.77
C GLY A 11 -3.37 -17.82 -6.83
N ASP A 12 -3.30 -18.29 -5.58
CA ASP A 12 -4.26 -17.92 -4.52
C ASP A 12 -3.89 -16.61 -3.80
N TRP A 13 -2.73 -16.02 -4.12
CA TRP A 13 -2.32 -14.75 -3.53
C TRP A 13 -2.92 -13.57 -4.29
N GLU A 14 -3.53 -12.64 -3.55
CA GLU A 14 -4.04 -11.37 -4.08
C GLU A 14 -3.22 -10.20 -3.54
N GLY A 15 -2.56 -9.49 -4.45
CA GLY A 15 -1.96 -8.19 -4.16
C GLY A 15 -3.05 -7.15 -4.04
N ARG A 16 -3.13 -6.53 -2.86
CA ARG A 16 -4.16 -5.56 -2.51
C ARG A 16 -3.56 -4.21 -2.14
N LEU A 17 -4.31 -3.15 -2.38
CA LEU A 17 -3.96 -1.82 -1.91
C LEU A 17 -5.18 -1.12 -1.31
N ASP A 18 -4.91 -0.15 -0.45
CA ASP A 18 -5.90 0.81 0.01
C ASP A 18 -5.64 2.15 -0.69
N LEU A 19 -6.69 2.72 -1.29
CA LEU A 19 -6.64 4.03 -1.93
C LEU A 19 -7.27 5.09 -1.02
N TYR A 20 -6.43 6.02 -0.58
CA TYR A 20 -6.80 7.17 0.23
C TYR A 20 -6.82 8.42 -0.65
N ILE A 21 -8.01 9.00 -0.79
CA ILE A 21 -8.23 10.28 -1.48
C ILE A 21 -8.75 11.25 -0.41
N PRO A 22 -8.02 12.35 -0.12
CA PRO A 22 -8.48 13.35 0.84
C PRO A 22 -9.72 14.08 0.28
N GLN A 23 -10.68 14.39 1.15
CA GLN A 23 -11.86 15.16 0.74
C GLN A 23 -11.46 16.60 0.36
N GLY A 24 -12.03 17.12 -0.74
CA GLY A 24 -11.77 18.49 -1.19
C GLY A 24 -10.59 18.60 -2.17
N LYS A 25 -9.55 19.36 -1.81
CA LYS A 25 -8.39 19.69 -2.67
C LYS A 25 -7.43 18.49 -2.85
N ALA A 26 -7.92 17.41 -3.44
CA ALA A 26 -7.08 16.30 -3.87
C ALA A 26 -6.16 16.75 -5.03
N LYS A 27 -4.85 16.61 -4.84
CA LYS A 27 -3.87 16.77 -5.91
C LYS A 27 -4.05 15.62 -6.90
N LYS A 28 -3.64 15.85 -8.16
CA LYS A 28 -3.58 14.77 -9.17
C LYS A 28 -2.41 13.81 -8.93
N THR A 29 -1.45 14.17 -8.08
CA THR A 29 -0.29 13.35 -7.74
C THR A 29 -0.65 12.24 -6.75
N LEU A 30 -0.22 11.03 -7.06
CA LEU A 30 -0.34 9.84 -6.21
C LEU A 30 1.00 9.56 -5.51
N VAL A 31 0.94 9.34 -4.20
CA VAL A 31 2.03 8.77 -3.42
C VAL A 31 1.77 7.28 -3.28
N MET A 32 2.74 6.45 -3.68
CA MET A 32 2.70 5.01 -3.42
C MET A 32 3.47 4.75 -2.13
N TYR A 33 2.80 4.18 -1.13
CA TYR A 33 3.42 3.81 0.13
C TYR A 33 3.64 2.31 0.18
N ILE A 34 4.89 1.91 0.40
CA ILE A 34 5.32 0.52 0.55
C ILE A 34 5.89 0.39 1.96
N HIS A 35 5.31 -0.52 2.74
CA HIS A 35 5.68 -0.66 4.14
C HIS A 35 7.06 -1.33 4.31
N GLY A 36 7.71 -1.02 5.44
CA GLY A 36 8.94 -1.70 5.84
C GLY A 36 8.69 -3.09 6.43
N GLY A 37 9.71 -3.64 7.09
CA GLY A 37 9.65 -4.97 7.72
C GLY A 37 10.57 -6.02 7.10
N GLY A 38 11.58 -5.56 6.35
CA GLY A 38 12.67 -6.39 5.84
C GLY A 38 12.18 -7.54 4.95
N TRP A 39 11.03 -7.36 4.30
CA TRP A 39 10.37 -8.37 3.45
C TRP A 39 9.89 -9.63 4.15
N ILE A 40 10.04 -9.73 5.47
CA ILE A 40 9.69 -10.94 6.24
C ILE A 40 8.51 -10.73 7.17
N HIS A 41 8.10 -9.48 7.38
CA HIS A 41 6.92 -9.12 8.16
C HIS A 41 6.37 -7.77 7.73
N GLY A 42 5.21 -7.40 8.27
CA GLY A 42 4.53 -6.14 7.96
C GLY A 42 3.20 -6.39 7.26
N LYS A 43 2.38 -5.35 7.19
CA LYS A 43 1.12 -5.31 6.46
C LYS A 43 0.70 -3.86 6.25
N LYS A 44 -0.01 -3.57 5.17
CA LYS A 44 -0.40 -2.20 4.82
C LYS A 44 -1.22 -1.50 5.92
N GLU A 45 -2.05 -2.24 6.69
CA GLU A 45 -2.97 -1.63 7.66
C GLU A 45 -2.26 -0.97 8.86
N ALA A 46 -0.99 -1.31 9.12
CA ALA A 46 -0.23 -0.78 10.26
C ALA A 46 0.40 0.60 10.00
N GLU A 47 0.22 1.15 8.80
CA GLU A 47 1.11 2.19 8.29
C GLU A 47 0.47 3.59 8.18
N TYR A 48 -0.80 3.72 8.53
CA TYR A 48 -1.57 4.97 8.33
C TYR A 48 -0.85 6.21 8.85
N ASP A 49 -0.35 6.16 10.09
CA ASP A 49 0.29 7.31 10.72
C ASP A 49 1.54 7.76 9.95
N LYS A 50 2.26 6.81 9.34
CA LYS A 50 3.51 7.07 8.61
C LYS A 50 3.27 7.80 7.28
N PHE A 51 2.14 7.57 6.61
CA PHE A 51 1.80 8.28 5.36
C PHE A 51 0.77 9.40 5.54
N SER A 52 0.18 9.56 6.73
CA SER A 52 -0.88 10.56 7.00
C SER A 52 -0.47 12.01 6.64
N VAL A 53 0.82 12.33 6.71
CA VAL A 53 1.35 13.64 6.32
C VAL A 53 1.05 13.98 4.85
N PHE A 54 1.08 13.00 3.95
CA PHE A 54 0.76 13.21 2.53
C PHE A 54 -0.72 13.53 2.35
N LEU A 55 -1.60 12.83 3.05
CA LEU A 55 -3.05 13.10 3.04
C LEU A 55 -3.36 14.50 3.55
N LYS A 56 -2.74 14.91 4.66
CA LYS A 56 -2.88 16.26 5.23
C LYS A 56 -2.42 17.36 4.27
N ASN A 57 -1.50 17.05 3.35
CA ASN A 57 -1.03 17.96 2.30
C ASN A 57 -1.77 17.81 0.97
N GLY A 58 -2.88 17.06 0.94
CA GLY A 58 -3.76 16.92 -0.21
C GLY A 58 -3.28 15.93 -1.26
N PHE A 59 -2.27 15.10 -0.99
CA PHE A 59 -1.88 14.02 -1.90
C PHE A 59 -2.84 12.84 -1.78
N ASN A 60 -3.06 12.14 -2.90
CA ASN A 60 -3.66 10.80 -2.86
C ASN A 60 -2.60 9.81 -2.42
N VAL A 61 -2.97 8.78 -1.67
CA VAL A 61 -2.03 7.72 -1.26
C VAL A 61 -2.58 6.35 -1.67
N ALA A 62 -1.78 5.57 -2.39
CA ALA A 62 -1.99 4.14 -2.56
C ALA A 62 -1.07 3.40 -1.59
N ASN A 63 -1.66 2.76 -0.58
CA ASN A 63 -0.94 1.99 0.43
C ASN A 63 -0.99 0.51 0.07
N ILE A 64 0.15 -0.09 -0.26
CA ILE A 64 0.22 -1.34 -1.01
C ILE A 64 0.70 -2.50 -0.13
N GLU A 65 0.07 -3.66 -0.31
CA GLU A 65 0.53 -4.95 0.21
C GLU A 65 1.42 -5.65 -0.83
N TYR A 66 2.41 -6.42 -0.37
CA TYR A 66 3.29 -7.22 -1.21
C TYR A 66 3.50 -8.62 -0.62
N ARG A 67 4.07 -9.54 -1.39
CA ARG A 67 4.38 -10.88 -0.88
C ARG A 67 5.57 -10.78 0.07
N LEU A 68 5.43 -11.30 1.28
CA LEU A 68 6.55 -11.53 2.17
C LEU A 68 7.36 -12.75 1.69
N ALA A 69 8.59 -12.87 2.18
CA ALA A 69 9.55 -13.88 1.74
C ALA A 69 9.10 -15.33 2.02
N ASP A 70 8.20 -15.54 2.97
CA ASP A 70 7.56 -16.84 3.27
C ASP A 70 6.51 -17.24 2.21
N VAL A 71 5.91 -16.26 1.53
CA VAL A 71 4.99 -16.47 0.40
C VAL A 71 5.76 -16.64 -0.91
N ALA A 72 6.76 -15.80 -1.16
CA ALA A 72 7.64 -15.94 -2.33
C ALA A 72 8.99 -15.25 -2.11
N PRO A 73 10.13 -15.89 -2.43
CA PRO A 73 11.45 -15.27 -2.30
C PRO A 73 11.66 -14.13 -3.32
N ALA A 74 12.72 -13.34 -3.13
CA ALA A 74 13.16 -12.36 -4.13
C ALA A 74 13.32 -13.02 -5.53
N PRO A 75 12.90 -12.35 -6.62
CA PRO A 75 12.50 -10.94 -6.69
C PRO A 75 11.00 -10.68 -6.43
N ALA A 76 10.24 -11.67 -5.96
CA ALA A 76 8.80 -11.53 -5.75
C ALA A 76 8.43 -10.86 -4.42
N ALA A 77 9.26 -11.03 -3.38
CA ALA A 77 9.21 -10.20 -2.18
C ALA A 77 9.92 -8.87 -2.41
N ILE A 78 9.24 -7.76 -2.08
CA ILE A 78 9.62 -6.37 -2.42
C ILE A 78 9.18 -5.41 -1.33
#